data_AF-A0A6A6X1I8-F1
#
_entry.id   AF-A0A6A6X1I8-F1
#
_cell.length_a   1.000
_cell.length_b   1.000
_cell.length_c   1.000
_cell.angle_alpha   90.00
_cell.angle_beta   90.00
_cell.angle_gamma   90.00
#
_symmetry.space_group_name_H-M   'P 1'
#
loop_
_entity.id
_entity.type
_entity.pdbx_description
1 polymer ?
#
loop_
_entity_poly.entity_id
_entity_poly.type
_entity_poly.pdbx_seq_one_letter_code
_entity_poly.pdbx_strand_id
1 'polypeptide(L)'
;MNIAALVNPVPEAPRRSLSNTHSVSAPSPVTSAAKLPTPPSSTHNQMLRKRKRHDPKPIWAVLEHEVIEGEQEFKRLQLEQRQQSRPPPPPHSQSQSRPPPSVLQRNGPASSGPSPFFGRQLIGYERPISDDPQVYDEMARQVCDFLWLNVVDNASLRSAIAESPDTEVEIEARWGQIQDRQTGRRLVSVHDTECVLKSHVAESTKFESTMSIQQHKKMNEYLNRQVQDSRREGTMRSSVNYKHTHEVDMFYDLDRAGYEQLPPLTRHLIANSGRQRVRVTRDAKTNQVIRKIIKHRVANLEISSPKTEWDYRIGINLEIMFPGDIETLIPVVENGKTLESMERKKDRVSYSWLGAYQIDLTQVSQGQSKNHELELELNGEVMLRAAENVKEDPSDFEGMITGMLNNLRVLSREVTPAVPI
;
A
#
# COMPACT_ATOMS: atom_id res chain seq x y z
N MET A 1 57.11 28.48 -12.46
CA MET A 1 56.33 29.21 -13.49
C MET A 1 55.03 28.43 -13.67
N ASN A 2 54.09 28.45 -12.73
CA ASN A 2 53.06 29.46 -12.41
C ASN A 2 52.09 29.74 -13.58
N ILE A 3 50.98 29.00 -13.54
CA ILE A 3 49.85 28.98 -14.48
C ILE A 3 48.76 29.86 -13.85
N ALA A 4 48.82 31.17 -14.07
CA ALA A 4 47.81 32.11 -13.60
C ALA A 4 47.89 33.43 -14.38
N ALA A 5 47.52 33.45 -15.66
CA ALA A 5 47.39 34.70 -16.42
C ALA A 5 46.58 34.64 -17.74
N LEU A 6 45.57 33.77 -17.90
CA LEU A 6 44.57 33.98 -18.96
C LEU A 6 43.23 34.39 -18.35
N VAL A 7 43.07 35.71 -18.33
CA VAL A 7 41.96 36.49 -17.80
C VAL A 7 40.88 36.60 -18.88
N ASN A 8 39.66 36.18 -18.54
CA ASN A 8 38.42 36.57 -19.22
C ASN A 8 38.07 38.02 -18.84
N PRO A 9 37.69 38.89 -19.79
CA PRO A 9 36.92 40.08 -19.48
C PRO A 9 35.48 39.98 -20.03
N VAL A 10 34.52 40.38 -19.20
CA VAL A 10 33.11 40.71 -19.46
C VAL A 10 32.80 41.87 -18.49
N PRO A 11 31.79 42.78 -18.67
CA PRO A 11 30.92 43.12 -19.81
C PRO A 11 30.90 44.63 -20.16
N GLU A 12 30.39 45.00 -21.35
CA GLU A 12 29.62 46.26 -21.49
C GLU A 12 28.67 46.25 -22.70
N ALA A 13 27.42 46.67 -22.49
CA ALA A 13 26.42 46.98 -23.52
C ALA A 13 26.59 48.44 -24.00
N PRO A 14 26.09 48.85 -25.18
CA PRO A 14 24.74 49.48 -25.19
C PRO A 14 23.93 49.48 -26.53
N ARG A 15 22.62 49.73 -26.36
CA ARG A 15 21.66 50.54 -27.20
C ARG A 15 21.29 50.04 -28.62
N ARG A 16 20.02 49.67 -28.85
CA ARG A 16 18.78 50.47 -29.12
C ARG A 16 18.56 50.87 -30.59
N SER A 17 17.48 50.36 -31.17
CA SER A 17 16.54 50.99 -32.13
C SER A 17 15.32 50.07 -32.15
N LEU A 18 14.09 50.39 -31.71
CA LEU A 18 13.14 51.48 -31.98
C LEU A 18 12.69 51.59 -33.44
N SER A 19 11.56 50.94 -33.73
CA SER A 19 10.45 51.57 -34.48
C SER A 19 9.11 51.11 -33.89
N ASN A 20 8.40 52.13 -33.39
CA ASN A 20 7.03 52.22 -32.91
C ASN A 20 6.06 52.13 -34.14
N THR A 21 4.74 51.90 -34.09
CA THR A 21 3.72 52.36 -33.13
C THR A 21 2.31 51.80 -33.45
N HIS A 22 1.46 51.79 -32.41
CA HIS A 22 -0.02 51.92 -32.38
C HIS A 22 -0.94 50.75 -32.79
N SER A 23 -1.57 50.12 -31.80
CA SER A 23 -3.02 50.28 -31.51
C SER A 23 -3.40 49.48 -30.25
N VAL A 24 -3.69 50.20 -29.15
CA VAL A 24 -5.01 50.31 -28.51
C VAL A 24 -5.52 49.02 -27.88
N SER A 25 -5.45 49.02 -26.55
CA SER A 25 -6.12 48.14 -25.61
C SER A 25 -7.63 48.08 -25.87
N ALA A 26 -8.21 46.87 -25.83
CA ALA A 26 -9.63 46.69 -25.60
C ALA A 26 -9.85 45.54 -24.59
N PRO A 27 -10.75 45.74 -23.60
CA PRO A 27 -11.02 44.78 -22.54
C PRO A 27 -11.84 43.59 -23.04
N SER A 28 -11.70 42.47 -22.34
CA SER A 28 -12.55 41.29 -22.49
C SER A 28 -14.04 41.65 -22.47
N PRO A 29 -14.87 41.14 -23.39
CA PRO A 29 -16.29 41.45 -23.37
C PRO A 29 -16.96 40.71 -22.21
N VAL A 30 -17.51 41.50 -21.29
CA VAL A 30 -18.53 41.10 -20.34
C VAL A 30 -19.75 40.65 -21.15
N THR A 31 -20.01 39.35 -21.22
CA THR A 31 -21.28 38.85 -21.75
C THR A 31 -22.37 39.06 -20.72
N SER A 32 -23.29 39.94 -21.09
CA SER A 32 -24.48 40.32 -20.36
C SER A 32 -25.46 39.16 -20.15
N ALA A 33 -26.22 39.28 -19.07
CA ALA A 33 -27.38 38.49 -18.70
C ALA A 33 -28.21 37.97 -19.89
N ALA A 34 -28.49 36.67 -19.87
CA ALA A 34 -29.50 36.06 -20.72
C ALA A 34 -30.88 36.63 -20.34
N LYS A 35 -31.38 37.56 -21.15
CA LYS A 35 -32.79 37.95 -21.19
C LYS A 35 -33.59 36.84 -21.86
N LEU A 36 -34.52 36.26 -21.11
CA LEU A 36 -35.57 35.37 -21.59
C LEU A 36 -36.40 36.04 -22.70
N PRO A 37 -36.93 35.27 -23.67
CA PRO A 37 -37.79 35.79 -24.73
C PRO A 37 -39.19 36.14 -24.17
N THR A 38 -39.65 37.35 -24.47
CA THR A 38 -41.04 37.80 -24.26
C THR A 38 -41.96 37.19 -25.33
N PRO A 39 -43.12 36.61 -24.98
CA PRO A 39 -44.13 36.18 -25.96
C PRO A 39 -45.05 37.35 -26.38
N PRO A 40 -45.74 37.25 -27.53
CA PRO A 40 -46.66 38.28 -28.00
C PRO A 40 -47.95 38.35 -27.18
N SER A 41 -48.54 39.54 -27.16
CA SER A 41 -49.76 39.90 -26.45
C SER A 41 -51.03 39.31 -27.07
N SER A 42 -51.89 38.81 -26.17
CA SER A 42 -53.35 38.71 -26.23
C SER A 42 -53.98 37.61 -27.09
N THR A 43 -54.64 36.67 -26.42
CA THR A 43 -56.11 36.59 -26.45
C THR A 43 -56.62 35.99 -25.13
N HIS A 44 -57.70 36.58 -24.66
CA HIS A 44 -58.31 36.38 -23.36
C HIS A 44 -58.90 34.97 -23.24
N ASN A 45 -58.46 34.18 -22.27
CA ASN A 45 -59.21 33.02 -21.77
C ASN A 45 -59.00 32.93 -20.25
N GLN A 46 -60.09 33.05 -19.49
CA GLN A 46 -60.09 33.02 -18.03
C GLN A 46 -59.59 31.66 -17.54
N MET A 47 -58.40 31.62 -16.92
CA MET A 47 -57.93 30.44 -16.18
C MET A 47 -58.38 30.53 -14.71
N LEU A 48 -59.05 29.47 -14.25
CA LEU A 48 -59.45 29.24 -12.87
C LEU A 48 -58.25 29.37 -11.91
N ARG A 49 -58.44 30.08 -10.80
CA ARG A 49 -57.42 30.27 -9.75
C ARG A 49 -56.84 28.91 -9.29
N LYS A 50 -55.57 28.64 -9.61
CA LYS A 50 -54.81 27.51 -9.04
C LYS A 50 -54.78 27.66 -7.51
N ARG A 51 -55.27 26.64 -6.79
CA ARG A 51 -55.08 26.50 -5.34
C ARG A 51 -53.58 26.56 -5.03
N LYS A 52 -53.17 27.41 -4.09
CA LYS A 52 -51.84 27.33 -3.45
C LYS A 52 -51.74 25.95 -2.80
N ARG A 53 -50.86 25.08 -3.29
CA ARG A 53 -50.42 23.91 -2.54
C ARG A 53 -49.47 24.40 -1.45
N HIS A 54 -49.90 24.28 -0.20
CA HIS A 54 -49.01 24.29 0.95
C HIS A 54 -48.43 22.89 1.06
N ASP A 55 -47.30 22.63 0.39
CA ASP A 55 -46.51 21.46 0.73
C ASP A 55 -45.74 21.80 2.01
N PRO A 56 -45.78 20.95 3.06
CA PRO A 56 -45.07 21.22 4.30
C PRO A 56 -43.56 21.25 4.06
N LYS A 57 -42.86 22.09 4.82
CA LYS A 57 -41.40 22.24 4.75
C LYS A 57 -40.76 20.85 4.93
N PRO A 58 -39.91 20.38 3.99
CA PRO A 58 -39.31 19.07 4.11
C PRO A 58 -38.40 19.00 5.34
N ILE A 59 -38.31 17.82 5.97
CA ILE A 59 -37.72 17.61 7.29
C ILE A 59 -36.27 18.12 7.40
N TRP A 60 -35.49 18.04 6.32
CA TRP A 60 -34.10 18.50 6.27
C TRP A 60 -33.93 20.03 6.22
N ALA A 61 -35.03 20.79 6.07
CA ALA A 61 -35.02 22.24 6.02
C ALA A 61 -35.56 22.88 7.31
N VAL A 62 -35.94 22.10 8.33
CA VAL A 62 -36.46 22.61 9.61
C VAL A 62 -35.31 22.90 10.57
N LEU A 63 -35.30 24.09 11.18
CA LEU A 63 -34.27 24.49 12.15
C LEU A 63 -34.60 23.95 13.56
N GLU A 64 -33.58 23.71 14.39
CA GLU A 64 -33.69 23.06 15.71
C GLU A 64 -34.69 23.73 16.69
N HIS A 65 -35.00 25.01 16.47
CA HIS A 65 -35.91 25.82 17.28
C HIS A 65 -37.26 26.15 16.60
N GLU A 66 -37.56 25.57 15.43
CA GLU A 66 -38.89 25.66 14.80
C GLU A 66 -39.84 24.61 15.40
N VAL A 67 -40.92 25.04 16.07
CA VAL A 67 -41.96 24.15 16.62
C VAL A 67 -42.85 23.65 15.48
N ILE A 68 -42.91 22.33 15.29
CA ILE A 68 -43.73 21.69 14.26
C ILE A 68 -45.12 21.36 14.85
N GLU A 69 -46.20 21.90 14.27
CA GLU A 69 -47.56 21.44 14.56
C GLU A 69 -47.70 19.96 14.14
N GLY A 70 -47.96 19.06 15.09
CA GLY A 70 -48.09 17.61 14.88
C GLY A 70 -47.00 16.74 15.52
N GLU A 71 -46.00 17.35 16.17
CA GLU A 71 -44.88 16.62 16.81
C GLU A 71 -45.33 15.61 17.89
N GLN A 72 -46.47 15.87 18.55
CA GLN A 72 -47.05 14.99 19.57
C GLN A 72 -47.67 13.72 18.98
N GLU A 73 -48.31 13.78 17.82
CA GLU A 73 -48.86 12.59 17.14
C GLU A 73 -47.73 11.68 16.63
N PHE A 74 -46.65 12.28 16.12
CA PHE A 74 -45.50 11.53 15.62
C PHE A 74 -44.72 10.83 16.74
N LYS A 75 -44.53 11.50 17.89
CA LYS A 75 -43.96 10.86 19.10
C LYS A 75 -44.86 9.73 19.61
N ARG A 76 -46.18 9.85 19.51
CA ARG A 76 -47.13 8.80 19.93
C ARG A 76 -47.03 7.55 19.05
N LEU A 77 -46.96 7.72 17.72
CA LEU A 77 -46.78 6.62 16.78
C LEU A 77 -45.43 5.90 16.98
N GLN A 78 -44.37 6.65 17.27
CA GLN A 78 -43.04 6.07 17.56
C GLN A 78 -43.01 5.32 18.91
N LEU A 79 -43.77 5.77 19.91
CA LEU A 79 -43.95 5.08 21.20
C LEU A 79 -44.78 3.80 21.08
N GLU A 80 -45.84 3.79 20.26
CA GLU A 80 -46.66 2.59 19.99
C GLU A 80 -45.84 1.49 19.29
N GLN A 81 -44.95 1.86 18.36
CA GLN A 81 -44.06 0.91 17.68
C GLN A 81 -42.99 0.30 18.62
N ARG A 82 -42.51 1.07 19.61
CA ARG A 82 -41.58 0.57 20.66
C ARG A 82 -42.27 -0.32 21.70
N GLN A 83 -43.58 -0.22 21.89
CA GLN A 83 -44.31 -1.07 22.83
C GLN A 83 -44.63 -2.47 22.27
N GLN A 84 -44.73 -2.61 20.93
CA GLN A 84 -44.99 -3.90 20.29
C GLN A 84 -43.77 -4.84 20.20
N SER A 85 -42.56 -4.37 20.54
CA SER A 85 -41.29 -5.09 20.35
C SER A 85 -40.56 -5.46 21.65
N ARG A 86 -41.23 -5.44 22.81
CA ARG A 86 -40.62 -5.78 24.11
C ARG A 86 -40.94 -7.22 24.55
N PRO A 87 -39.94 -8.07 24.85
CA PRO A 87 -40.18 -9.35 25.52
C PRO A 87 -40.60 -9.14 26.99
N PRO A 88 -41.33 -10.09 27.60
CA PRO A 88 -41.87 -9.93 28.95
C PRO A 88 -40.77 -9.98 30.03
N PRO A 89 -40.95 -9.27 31.16
CA PRO A 89 -39.99 -9.27 32.26
C PRO A 89 -40.05 -10.57 33.09
N PRO A 90 -38.94 -10.98 33.74
CA PRO A 90 -38.93 -12.13 34.63
C PRO A 90 -39.65 -11.82 35.96
N PRO A 91 -40.20 -12.83 36.65
CA PRO A 91 -40.93 -12.62 37.90
C PRO A 91 -40.02 -12.27 39.08
N HIS A 92 -40.48 -11.34 39.90
CA HIS A 92 -39.83 -10.86 41.13
C HIS A 92 -39.73 -11.95 42.21
N SER A 93 -38.51 -12.21 42.71
CA SER A 93 -38.28 -12.93 43.96
C SER A 93 -38.12 -11.96 45.13
N GLN A 94 -38.89 -12.22 46.19
CA GLN A 94 -38.96 -11.44 47.43
C GLN A 94 -37.64 -11.39 48.20
N SER A 95 -37.43 -10.25 48.85
CA SER A 95 -36.36 -9.93 49.79
C SER A 95 -36.36 -10.84 51.02
N GLN A 96 -35.24 -11.49 51.30
CA GLN A 96 -34.88 -11.94 52.65
C GLN A 96 -33.46 -11.51 53.02
N SER A 97 -33.32 -11.27 54.31
CA SER A 97 -32.25 -10.56 55.02
C SER A 97 -30.91 -11.29 55.05
N ARG A 98 -29.85 -10.48 55.07
CA ARG A 98 -28.43 -10.84 55.11
C ARG A 98 -27.97 -11.08 56.56
N PRO A 99 -27.22 -12.15 56.88
CA PRO A 99 -26.29 -12.21 58.01
C PRO A 99 -24.84 -11.92 57.56
N PRO A 100 -23.92 -11.57 58.48
CA PRO A 100 -22.60 -11.03 58.14
C PRO A 100 -21.65 -12.11 57.59
N PRO A 101 -20.62 -11.74 56.81
CA PRO A 101 -19.73 -12.73 56.22
C PRO A 101 -18.72 -13.25 57.24
N SER A 102 -18.66 -14.57 57.36
CA SER A 102 -17.57 -15.30 57.98
C SER A 102 -16.33 -15.24 57.08
N VAL A 103 -15.18 -14.97 57.69
CA VAL A 103 -13.87 -14.94 57.06
C VAL A 103 -13.48 -16.35 56.65
N LEU A 104 -13.42 -16.64 55.35
CA LEU A 104 -12.70 -17.79 54.82
C LEU A 104 -11.76 -17.32 53.71
N GLN A 105 -10.47 -17.46 54.01
CA GLN A 105 -9.36 -17.31 53.09
C GLN A 105 -9.59 -18.15 51.83
N ARG A 106 -9.54 -17.51 50.67
CA ARG A 106 -9.20 -18.18 49.42
C ARG A 106 -8.06 -17.42 48.76
N ASN A 107 -6.86 -17.97 48.94
CA ASN A 107 -5.69 -17.63 48.16
C ASN A 107 -5.98 -17.86 46.68
N GLY A 108 -5.87 -16.80 45.89
CA GLY A 108 -5.83 -16.82 44.44
C GLY A 108 -5.56 -15.39 43.97
N PRO A 109 -4.43 -15.09 43.31
CA PRO A 109 -4.19 -13.74 42.82
C PRO A 109 -5.26 -13.41 41.78
N ALA A 110 -5.94 -12.29 41.97
CA ALA A 110 -6.74 -11.68 40.93
C ALA A 110 -5.82 -11.40 39.75
N SER A 111 -5.97 -12.17 38.68
CA SER A 111 -5.33 -11.92 37.41
C SER A 111 -6.02 -10.72 36.75
N SER A 112 -5.74 -9.51 37.25
CA SER A 112 -5.78 -8.31 36.42
C SER A 112 -4.54 -8.35 35.52
N GLY A 113 -4.54 -9.28 34.57
CA GLY A 113 -3.58 -9.26 33.48
C GLY A 113 -3.93 -8.08 32.57
N PRO A 114 -2.96 -7.28 32.09
CA PRO A 114 -3.22 -6.36 31.00
C PRO A 114 -3.60 -7.21 29.79
N SER A 115 -4.81 -7.04 29.27
CA SER A 115 -5.16 -7.58 27.95
C SER A 115 -4.11 -7.12 26.94
N PRO A 116 -3.55 -8.01 26.11
CA PRO A 116 -2.52 -7.65 25.16
C PRO A 116 -3.11 -6.76 24.05
N PHE A 117 -2.81 -5.46 24.14
CA PHE A 117 -2.54 -4.53 23.04
C PHE A 117 -3.29 -4.65 21.69
N PHE A 118 -4.62 -4.85 21.70
CA PHE A 118 -5.47 -4.48 20.57
C PHE A 118 -6.36 -3.30 20.98
N GLY A 119 -6.11 -2.12 20.41
CA GLY A 119 -6.93 -0.93 20.63
C GLY A 119 -6.34 0.11 21.60
N ARG A 120 -5.22 0.73 21.22
CA ARG A 120 -5.01 2.16 21.54
C ARG A 120 -4.83 2.95 20.24
N GLN A 121 -5.81 2.86 19.36
CA GLN A 121 -6.19 4.03 18.58
C GLN A 121 -7.19 4.83 19.44
N LEU A 122 -6.86 6.12 19.60
CA LEU A 122 -7.59 7.18 20.30
C LEU A 122 -7.69 7.07 21.83
N ILE A 123 -6.69 7.63 22.51
CA ILE A 123 -6.93 8.30 23.81
C ILE A 123 -6.74 9.80 23.55
N GLY A 124 -7.84 10.47 23.17
CA GLY A 124 -7.93 11.88 22.76
C GLY A 124 -8.97 12.11 21.64
N TYR A 125 -9.28 13.38 21.34
CA TYR A 125 -10.19 13.92 20.28
C TYR A 125 -11.18 12.93 19.62
N GLU A 126 -12.14 12.43 20.41
CA GLU A 126 -13.36 11.64 20.11
C GLU A 126 -13.37 10.61 18.95
N ARG A 127 -14.33 9.68 19.00
CA ARG A 127 -14.62 8.80 17.85
C ARG A 127 -15.21 9.65 16.70
N PRO A 128 -15.07 9.21 15.44
CA PRO A 128 -15.80 9.81 14.33
C PRO A 128 -17.31 9.81 14.61
N ILE A 129 -18.08 10.59 13.83
CA ILE A 129 -19.56 10.67 13.98
C ILE A 129 -20.26 9.30 13.94
N SER A 130 -19.65 8.31 13.28
CA SER A 130 -20.15 6.93 13.22
C SER A 130 -19.94 6.13 14.52
N ASP A 131 -19.21 6.67 15.48
CA ASP A 131 -18.74 5.97 16.69
C ASP A 131 -17.82 4.77 16.40
N ASP A 132 -17.25 4.68 15.19
CA ASP A 132 -16.35 3.61 14.82
C ASP A 132 -15.01 3.73 15.59
N PRO A 133 -14.45 2.61 16.08
CA PRO A 133 -13.18 2.62 16.81
C PRO A 133 -11.97 2.95 15.93
N GLN A 134 -12.09 2.75 14.61
CA GLN A 134 -11.07 3.01 13.62
C GLN A 134 -11.72 3.35 12.28
N VAL A 135 -11.21 4.38 11.60
CA VAL A 135 -11.55 4.69 10.21
C VAL A 135 -10.42 4.19 9.33
N TYR A 136 -10.76 3.60 8.19
CA TYR A 136 -9.76 3.08 7.26
C TYR A 136 -8.96 4.23 6.63
N ASP A 137 -7.68 3.98 6.36
CA ASP A 137 -6.80 4.86 5.58
C ASP A 137 -7.00 4.55 4.09
N GLU A 138 -7.25 5.57 3.25
CA GLU A 138 -7.49 5.36 1.81
C GLU A 138 -6.32 4.63 1.14
N MET A 139 -5.07 4.91 1.54
CA MET A 139 -3.91 4.20 1.01
C MET A 139 -3.90 2.73 1.43
N ALA A 140 -4.15 2.44 2.72
CA ALA A 140 -4.29 1.07 3.20
C ALA A 140 -5.40 0.32 2.47
N ARG A 141 -6.54 0.99 2.25
CA ARG A 141 -7.69 0.40 1.56
C ARG A 141 -7.37 0.06 0.10
N GLN A 142 -6.72 0.96 -0.63
CA GLN A 142 -6.30 0.70 -2.01
C GLN A 142 -5.34 -0.49 -2.12
N VAL A 143 -4.41 -0.64 -1.16
CA VAL A 143 -3.51 -1.80 -1.13
C VAL A 143 -4.25 -3.08 -0.75
N CYS A 144 -5.19 -3.02 0.19
CA CYS A 144 -6.05 -4.16 0.53
C CYS A 144 -6.84 -4.62 -0.69
N ASP A 145 -7.53 -3.71 -1.39
CA ASP A 145 -8.31 -4.02 -2.59
C ASP A 145 -7.42 -4.60 -3.69
N PHE A 146 -6.22 -4.05 -3.89
CA PHE A 146 -5.23 -4.56 -4.84
C PHE A 146 -4.82 -6.02 -4.53
N LEU A 147 -4.47 -6.33 -3.29
CA LEU A 147 -4.09 -7.68 -2.88
C LEU A 147 -5.29 -8.63 -2.90
N TRP A 148 -6.47 -8.14 -2.52
CA TRP A 148 -7.70 -8.91 -2.53
C TRP A 148 -8.04 -9.37 -3.95
N LEU A 149 -8.10 -8.44 -4.89
CA LEU A 149 -8.43 -8.72 -6.29
C LEU A 149 -7.42 -9.67 -6.95
N ASN A 150 -6.12 -9.46 -6.69
CA ASN A 150 -5.07 -10.17 -7.43
C ASN A 150 -4.63 -11.48 -6.76
N VAL A 151 -4.91 -11.67 -5.47
CA VAL A 151 -4.50 -12.87 -4.72
C VAL A 151 -5.68 -13.60 -4.09
N VAL A 152 -6.52 -12.91 -3.31
CA VAL A 152 -7.58 -13.56 -2.51
C VAL A 152 -8.71 -14.06 -3.40
N ASP A 153 -9.27 -13.20 -4.24
CA ASP A 153 -10.39 -13.49 -5.16
C ASP A 153 -9.92 -14.08 -6.51
N ASN A 154 -8.61 -14.13 -6.74
CA ASN A 154 -8.05 -14.66 -7.98
C ASN A 154 -8.09 -16.20 -7.99
N ALA A 155 -9.24 -16.76 -8.40
CA ALA A 155 -9.48 -18.20 -8.39
C ALA A 155 -8.43 -19.02 -9.15
N SER A 156 -7.94 -18.53 -10.30
CA SER A 156 -6.92 -19.22 -11.10
C SER A 156 -5.60 -19.31 -10.34
N LEU A 157 -5.17 -18.21 -9.71
CA LEU A 157 -3.96 -18.17 -8.89
C LEU A 157 -4.12 -19.06 -7.65
N ARG A 158 -5.25 -18.95 -6.92
CA ARG A 158 -5.54 -19.77 -5.74
C ARG A 158 -5.55 -21.26 -6.06
N SER A 159 -6.10 -21.64 -7.21
CA SER A 159 -6.15 -23.04 -7.64
C SER A 159 -4.75 -23.59 -7.95
N ALA A 160 -3.86 -22.81 -8.56
CA ALA A 160 -2.49 -23.24 -8.82
C ALA A 160 -1.66 -23.39 -7.53
N ILE A 161 -1.83 -22.48 -6.57
CA ILE A 161 -1.21 -22.62 -5.23
C ILE A 161 -1.74 -23.86 -4.51
N ALA A 162 -3.04 -24.15 -4.61
CA ALA A 162 -3.64 -25.32 -3.99
C ALA A 162 -3.25 -26.65 -4.68
N GLU A 163 -2.97 -26.63 -5.99
CA GLU A 163 -2.54 -27.82 -6.75
C GLU A 163 -1.16 -28.30 -6.32
N SER A 164 -0.25 -27.39 -5.98
CA SER A 164 1.14 -27.73 -5.68
C SER A 164 1.70 -26.92 -4.51
N PRO A 165 2.22 -27.58 -3.45
CA PRO A 165 2.91 -26.90 -2.35
C PRO A 165 4.20 -26.20 -2.82
N ASP A 166 4.69 -26.55 -4.02
CA ASP A 166 5.86 -25.95 -4.65
C ASP A 166 5.55 -24.64 -5.38
N THR A 167 4.33 -24.11 -5.26
CA THR A 167 3.89 -22.87 -5.89
C THR A 167 3.40 -21.89 -4.82
N GLU A 168 4.14 -20.82 -4.62
CA GLU A 168 3.88 -19.85 -3.55
C GLU A 168 3.67 -18.45 -4.11
N VAL A 169 2.81 -17.66 -3.46
CA VAL A 169 2.68 -16.22 -3.76
C VAL A 169 3.74 -15.45 -2.98
N GLU A 170 4.43 -14.56 -3.68
CA GLU A 170 5.39 -13.63 -3.12
C GLU A 170 4.82 -12.21 -3.26
N ILE A 171 4.66 -11.53 -2.13
CA ILE A 171 4.19 -10.14 -2.05
C ILE A 171 5.32 -9.32 -1.49
N GLU A 172 5.82 -8.39 -2.29
CA GLU A 172 7.01 -7.62 -1.95
C GLU A 172 6.81 -6.14 -2.29
N ALA A 173 7.17 -5.27 -1.37
CA ALA A 173 7.24 -3.83 -1.58
C ALA A 173 8.70 -3.41 -1.75
N ARG A 174 8.99 -2.68 -2.81
CA ARG A 174 10.33 -2.15 -3.11
C ARG A 174 10.37 -0.65 -2.97
N TRP A 175 11.49 -0.13 -2.47
CA TRP A 175 11.81 1.29 -2.52
C TRP A 175 12.59 1.61 -3.79
N GLY A 176 12.28 2.75 -4.40
CA GLY A 176 12.92 3.17 -5.63
C GLY A 176 12.40 4.51 -6.10
N GLN A 177 12.47 4.77 -7.41
CA GLN A 177 11.90 5.97 -8.01
C GLN A 177 10.99 5.61 -9.16
N ILE A 178 9.80 6.21 -9.20
CA ILE A 178 8.93 6.15 -10.38
C ILE A 178 9.34 7.29 -11.30
N GLN A 179 9.88 6.93 -12.46
CA GLN A 179 10.36 7.86 -13.47
C GLN A 179 9.45 7.83 -14.69
N ASP A 180 9.15 9.01 -15.23
CA ASP A 180 8.51 9.13 -16.54
C ASP A 180 9.43 8.56 -17.63
N ARG A 181 8.89 7.73 -18.53
CA ARG A 181 9.69 7.02 -19.53
C ARG A 181 10.30 7.95 -20.58
N GLN A 182 9.66 9.07 -20.87
CA GLN A 182 10.10 9.99 -21.92
C GLN A 182 11.24 10.89 -21.42
N THR A 183 11.09 11.40 -20.21
CA THR A 183 12.01 12.38 -19.60
C THR A 183 13.08 11.74 -18.71
N GLY A 184 12.84 10.51 -18.23
CA GLY A 184 13.70 9.85 -17.24
C GLY A 184 13.69 10.51 -15.87
N ARG A 185 12.80 11.49 -15.63
CA ARG A 185 12.72 12.23 -14.38
C ARG A 185 11.71 11.57 -13.44
N ARG A 186 12.01 11.63 -12.13
CA ARG A 186 11.09 11.19 -11.09
C ARG A 186 9.78 11.99 -11.13
N LEU A 187 8.66 11.31 -10.96
CA LEU A 187 7.34 11.94 -10.86
C LEU A 187 7.19 12.65 -9.51
N VAL A 188 7.36 13.98 -9.48
CA VAL A 188 7.22 14.78 -8.25
C VAL A 188 6.31 16.01 -8.40
N SER A 189 5.88 16.38 -9.60
CA SER A 189 5.23 17.67 -9.87
C SER A 189 3.71 17.62 -9.99
N VAL A 190 3.08 16.47 -9.74
CA VAL A 190 1.64 16.27 -10.01
C VAL A 190 0.79 16.04 -8.76
N HIS A 191 1.40 15.86 -7.58
CA HIS A 191 0.75 15.70 -6.29
C HIS A 191 1.74 16.02 -5.16
N ASP A 192 1.23 16.40 -3.98
CA ASP A 192 2.07 16.79 -2.82
C ASP A 192 2.18 15.71 -1.74
N THR A 193 1.40 14.63 -1.83
CA THR A 193 1.33 13.57 -0.82
C THR A 193 1.38 12.19 -1.44
N GLU A 194 1.69 11.18 -0.63
CA GLU A 194 1.67 9.79 -1.06
C GLU A 194 0.38 9.44 -1.80
N CYS A 195 0.49 8.87 -3.00
CA CYS A 195 -0.67 8.48 -3.80
C CYS A 195 -0.40 7.25 -4.69
N VAL A 196 -1.44 6.44 -4.89
CA VAL A 196 -1.43 5.35 -5.87
C VAL A 196 -1.51 5.92 -7.29
N LEU A 197 -0.65 5.47 -8.19
CA LEU A 197 -0.76 5.80 -9.61
C LEU A 197 -1.88 5.01 -10.27
N LYS A 198 -2.69 5.71 -11.07
CA LYS A 198 -3.66 5.06 -11.96
C LYS A 198 -2.92 4.24 -13.02
N SER A 199 -3.48 3.11 -13.43
CA SER A 199 -2.85 2.17 -14.37
C SER A 199 -2.35 2.83 -15.66
N HIS A 200 -3.14 3.71 -16.29
CA HIS A 200 -2.73 4.42 -17.52
C HIS A 200 -1.54 5.38 -17.30
N VAL A 201 -1.35 5.91 -16.09
CA VAL A 201 -0.17 6.72 -15.75
C VAL A 201 1.02 5.80 -15.48
N ALA A 202 0.80 4.69 -14.78
CA ALA A 202 1.85 3.71 -14.51
C ALA A 202 2.46 3.15 -15.81
N GLU A 203 1.67 2.94 -16.86
CA GLU A 203 2.11 2.49 -18.18
C GLU A 203 3.15 3.43 -18.83
N SER A 204 3.00 4.75 -18.68
CA SER A 204 3.97 5.73 -19.19
C SER A 204 5.20 5.90 -18.29
N THR A 205 5.32 5.10 -17.22
CA THR A 205 6.41 5.20 -16.24
C THR A 205 7.24 3.93 -16.17
N LYS A 206 8.44 4.06 -15.60
CA LYS A 206 9.27 2.94 -15.16
C LYS A 206 9.58 3.13 -13.68
N PHE A 207 9.75 2.03 -12.97
CA PHE A 207 10.23 2.05 -11.59
C PHE A 207 11.66 1.56 -11.55
N GLU A 208 12.52 2.31 -10.91
CA GLU A 208 13.93 1.98 -10.72
C GLU A 208 14.20 1.67 -9.25
N SER A 209 14.41 0.39 -8.95
CA SER A 209 14.71 -0.10 -7.60
C SER A 209 16.21 0.01 -7.35
N THR A 210 16.65 1.19 -6.93
CA THR A 210 18.06 1.45 -6.62
C THR A 210 18.18 2.49 -5.51
N MET A 211 19.27 2.41 -4.75
CA MET A 211 19.66 3.44 -3.79
C MET A 211 21.17 3.69 -3.82
N SER A 212 21.60 4.83 -3.31
CA SER A 212 23.02 5.13 -3.19
C SER A 212 23.67 4.27 -2.09
N ILE A 213 25.00 4.11 -2.17
CA ILE A 213 25.79 3.42 -1.15
C ILE A 213 25.60 4.07 0.24
N GLN A 214 25.47 5.40 0.28
CA GLN A 214 25.25 6.14 1.52
C GLN A 214 23.88 5.84 2.12
N GLN A 215 22.83 5.79 1.28
CA GLN A 215 21.48 5.41 1.71
C GLN A 215 21.46 3.97 2.22
N HIS A 216 22.10 3.04 1.50
CA HIS A 216 22.22 1.64 1.90
C HIS A 216 22.94 1.48 3.24
N LYS A 217 24.07 2.18 3.43
CA LYS A 217 24.81 2.17 4.70
C LYS A 217 23.95 2.71 5.85
N LYS A 218 23.29 3.85 5.65
CA LYS A 218 22.41 4.46 6.65
C LYS A 218 21.28 3.49 7.04
N MET A 219 20.68 2.83 6.06
CA MET A 219 19.61 1.85 6.29
C MET A 219 20.10 0.64 7.09
N ASN A 220 21.27 0.11 6.75
CA ASN A 220 21.88 -0.99 7.50
C ASN A 220 22.11 -0.62 8.97
N GLU A 221 22.69 0.56 9.22
CA GLU A 221 22.94 1.06 10.59
C GLU A 221 21.64 1.25 11.38
N TYR A 222 20.60 1.78 10.72
CA TYR A 222 19.28 1.93 11.32
C TYR A 222 18.66 0.57 11.67
N LEU A 223 18.56 -0.35 10.71
CA LEU A 223 17.94 -1.66 10.92
C LEU A 223 18.69 -2.50 11.97
N ASN A 224 20.02 -2.45 12.01
CA ASN A 224 20.81 -3.10 13.05
C ASN A 224 20.52 -2.54 14.45
N ARG A 225 20.29 -1.22 14.56
CA ARG A 225 19.85 -0.61 15.82
C ARG A 225 18.45 -1.11 16.22
N GLN A 226 17.53 -1.22 15.27
CA GLN A 226 16.19 -1.76 15.53
C GLN A 226 16.24 -3.20 16.05
N VAL A 227 17.18 -4.02 15.58
CA VAL A 227 17.43 -5.38 16.11
C VAL A 227 17.87 -5.32 17.57
N GLN A 228 18.88 -4.52 17.89
CA GLN A 228 19.36 -4.36 19.27
C GLN A 228 18.23 -3.88 20.19
N ASP A 229 17.47 -2.89 19.73
CA ASP A 229 16.37 -2.29 20.48
C ASP A 229 15.23 -3.28 20.77
N SER A 230 14.93 -4.15 19.82
CA SER A 230 13.90 -5.18 19.98
C SER A 230 14.27 -6.28 20.98
N ARG A 231 15.53 -6.36 21.40
CA ARG A 231 16.05 -7.38 22.33
C ARG A 231 16.42 -6.81 23.70
N ARG A 232 16.22 -5.51 23.92
CA ARG A 232 16.49 -4.88 25.22
C ARG A 232 15.57 -5.45 26.28
N GLU A 233 16.11 -5.70 27.47
CA GLU A 233 15.33 -6.19 28.61
C GLU A 233 14.18 -5.22 28.96
N GLY A 234 13.01 -5.77 29.26
CA GLY A 234 11.82 -4.98 29.59
C GLY A 234 11.11 -4.32 28.39
N THR A 235 11.58 -4.54 27.15
CA THR A 235 10.86 -4.06 25.97
C THR A 235 9.57 -4.86 25.73
N MET A 236 8.49 -4.16 25.37
CA MET A 236 7.22 -4.77 24.94
C MET A 236 7.16 -4.98 23.42
N ARG A 237 8.23 -4.63 22.70
CA ARG A 237 8.33 -4.75 21.23
C ARG A 237 8.64 -6.19 20.84
N SER A 238 8.03 -6.67 19.76
CA SER A 238 8.38 -7.97 19.16
C SER A 238 9.86 -8.02 18.74
N SER A 239 10.51 -9.15 19.03
CA SER A 239 11.90 -9.39 18.64
C SER A 239 12.06 -9.37 17.12
N VAL A 240 13.14 -8.74 16.66
CA VAL A 240 13.55 -8.75 15.25
C VAL A 240 14.70 -9.75 15.08
N ASN A 241 14.49 -10.68 14.14
CA ASN A 241 15.48 -11.66 13.72
C ASN A 241 16.42 -11.05 12.68
N TYR A 242 17.67 -11.51 12.67
CA TYR A 242 18.71 -11.05 11.75
C TYR A 242 19.31 -12.27 11.04
N LYS A 243 19.48 -12.19 9.72
CA LYS A 243 20.15 -13.22 8.91
C LYS A 243 20.98 -12.54 7.83
N HIS A 244 22.17 -13.05 7.55
CA HIS A 244 23.06 -12.56 6.51
C HIS A 244 23.41 -13.70 5.56
N THR A 245 23.02 -13.59 4.29
CA THR A 245 23.29 -14.60 3.26
C THR A 245 24.13 -14.05 2.12
N HIS A 246 24.90 -14.94 1.50
CA HIS A 246 25.67 -14.66 0.30
C HIS A 246 25.27 -15.70 -0.73
N GLU A 247 24.63 -15.25 -1.81
CA GLU A 247 23.97 -16.09 -2.79
C GLU A 247 24.43 -15.72 -4.19
N VAL A 248 24.42 -16.69 -5.10
CA VAL A 248 24.68 -16.47 -6.53
C VAL A 248 23.47 -16.92 -7.31
N ASP A 249 22.83 -15.99 -8.01
CA ASP A 249 21.75 -16.29 -8.93
C ASP A 249 22.28 -16.46 -10.35
N MET A 250 21.82 -17.52 -11.02
CA MET A 250 21.99 -17.75 -12.44
C MET A 250 20.64 -18.02 -13.10
N PHE A 251 20.50 -17.58 -14.36
CA PHE A 251 19.26 -17.71 -15.12
C PHE A 251 19.45 -18.68 -16.27
N TYR A 252 18.44 -19.53 -16.45
CA TYR A 252 18.40 -20.53 -17.49
C TYR A 252 17.08 -20.43 -18.25
N ASP A 253 17.09 -20.82 -19.50
CA ASP A 253 15.88 -20.89 -20.29
C ASP A 253 15.00 -22.05 -19.84
N LEU A 254 13.71 -21.79 -19.67
CA LEU A 254 12.74 -22.85 -19.53
C LEU A 254 12.44 -23.42 -20.91
N ASP A 255 12.97 -24.60 -21.19
CA ASP A 255 12.71 -25.31 -22.43
C ASP A 255 11.34 -26.02 -22.39
N ARG A 256 10.95 -26.61 -23.52
CA ARG A 256 9.65 -27.29 -23.64
C ARG A 256 9.55 -28.48 -22.68
N ALA A 257 10.61 -29.26 -22.54
CA ALA A 257 10.63 -30.43 -21.67
C ALA A 257 10.51 -30.04 -20.19
N GLY A 258 11.20 -28.98 -19.76
CA GLY A 258 11.06 -28.41 -18.42
C GLY A 258 9.68 -27.81 -18.18
N TYR A 259 9.11 -27.12 -19.17
CA TYR A 259 7.75 -26.57 -19.08
C TYR A 259 6.70 -27.67 -18.91
N GLU A 260 6.83 -28.79 -19.64
CA GLU A 260 5.90 -29.91 -19.57
C GLU A 260 5.90 -30.62 -18.20
N GLN A 261 6.98 -30.49 -17.41
CA GLN A 261 7.08 -31.03 -16.04
C GLN A 261 6.35 -30.20 -14.97
N LEU A 262 5.95 -28.97 -15.27
CA LEU A 262 5.26 -28.11 -14.31
C LEU A 262 3.82 -28.59 -14.05
N PRO A 263 3.25 -28.29 -12.86
CA PRO A 263 1.86 -28.60 -12.56
C PRO A 263 0.89 -28.03 -13.61
N PRO A 264 -0.15 -28.76 -14.02
CA PRO A 264 -1.09 -28.34 -15.06
C PRO A 264 -1.65 -26.93 -14.90
N LEU A 265 -2.15 -26.54 -13.73
CA LEU A 265 -2.74 -25.21 -13.53
C LEU A 265 -1.66 -24.13 -13.57
N THR A 266 -0.49 -24.41 -13.02
CA THR A 266 0.67 -23.52 -13.10
C THR A 266 1.12 -23.30 -14.56
N ARG A 267 1.13 -24.36 -15.39
CA ARG A 267 1.40 -24.23 -16.83
C ARG A 267 0.38 -23.30 -17.49
N HIS A 268 -0.91 -23.51 -17.22
CA HIS A 268 -1.98 -22.69 -17.79
C HIS A 268 -1.85 -21.22 -17.39
N LEU A 269 -1.50 -20.91 -16.14
CA LEU A 269 -1.28 -19.54 -15.67
C LEU A 269 -0.16 -18.83 -16.44
N ILE A 270 0.96 -19.51 -16.66
CA ILE A 270 2.13 -18.89 -17.29
C ILE A 270 2.17 -19.08 -18.81
N ALA A 271 1.22 -19.82 -19.41
CA ALA A 271 1.21 -20.16 -20.83
C ALA A 271 1.21 -18.94 -21.78
N ASN A 272 0.47 -17.89 -21.39
CA ASN A 272 0.38 -16.65 -22.16
C ASN A 272 1.46 -15.63 -21.78
N SER A 273 2.36 -16.01 -20.87
CA SER A 273 3.49 -15.19 -20.52
C SER A 273 4.57 -15.37 -21.57
N GLY A 274 5.37 -14.31 -21.82
CA GLY A 274 6.55 -14.43 -22.68
C GLY A 274 7.54 -15.48 -22.17
N ARG A 275 8.69 -15.59 -22.83
CA ARG A 275 9.74 -16.57 -22.50
C ARG A 275 10.07 -16.58 -20.99
N GLN A 276 9.77 -17.71 -20.35
CA GLN A 276 10.04 -17.93 -18.93
C GLN A 276 11.49 -18.35 -18.71
N ARG A 277 12.02 -18.06 -17.51
CA ARG A 277 13.38 -18.42 -17.11
C ARG A 277 13.33 -19.12 -15.77
N VAL A 278 14.21 -20.11 -15.60
CA VAL A 278 14.50 -20.72 -14.31
C VAL A 278 15.63 -19.94 -13.66
N ARG A 279 15.39 -19.38 -12.47
CA ARG A 279 16.41 -18.81 -11.59
C ARG A 279 16.92 -19.92 -10.69
N VAL A 280 18.21 -20.22 -10.78
CA VAL A 280 18.91 -21.12 -9.85
C VAL A 280 19.74 -20.26 -8.90
N THR A 281 19.47 -20.41 -7.61
CA THR A 281 20.19 -19.72 -6.53
C THR A 281 21.10 -20.72 -5.83
N ARG A 282 22.38 -20.36 -5.69
CA ARG A 282 23.42 -21.18 -5.03
C ARG A 282 24.01 -20.44 -3.85
N ASP A 283 24.42 -21.17 -2.82
CA ASP A 283 25.22 -20.60 -1.73
C ASP A 283 26.61 -20.19 -2.26
N ALA A 284 27.02 -18.95 -2.00
CA ALA A 284 28.25 -18.42 -2.59
C ALA A 284 29.54 -19.09 -2.06
N LYS A 285 29.49 -19.74 -0.88
CA LYS A 285 30.66 -20.38 -0.27
C LYS A 285 30.79 -21.84 -0.67
N THR A 286 29.67 -22.57 -0.67
CA THR A 286 29.63 -24.02 -0.88
C THR A 286 29.22 -24.41 -2.30
N ASN A 287 28.70 -23.46 -3.09
CA ASN A 287 28.16 -23.67 -4.43
C ASN A 287 26.96 -24.65 -4.50
N GLN A 288 26.41 -25.02 -3.34
CA GLN A 288 25.23 -25.88 -3.25
C GLN A 288 24.00 -25.13 -3.74
N VAL A 289 23.12 -25.84 -4.46
CA VAL A 289 21.84 -25.28 -4.92
C VAL A 289 20.93 -25.09 -3.71
N ILE A 290 20.51 -23.84 -3.48
CA ILE A 290 19.55 -23.48 -2.44
C ILE A 290 18.13 -23.60 -2.99
N ARG A 291 17.90 -23.03 -4.18
CA ARG A 291 16.56 -22.99 -4.77
C ARG A 291 16.64 -22.93 -6.30
N LYS A 292 15.64 -23.49 -6.96
CA LYS A 292 15.42 -23.40 -8.42
C LYS A 292 13.96 -23.01 -8.64
N ILE A 293 13.71 -21.82 -9.16
CA ILE A 293 12.35 -21.30 -9.32
C ILE A 293 12.09 -20.69 -10.69
N ILE A 294 10.82 -20.58 -11.05
CA ILE A 294 10.31 -19.72 -12.10
C ILE A 294 9.50 -18.63 -11.39
N LYS A 295 9.88 -17.36 -11.60
CA LYS A 295 9.18 -16.21 -11.02
C LYS A 295 8.26 -15.60 -12.07
N HIS A 296 6.95 -15.72 -11.87
CA HIS A 296 5.92 -15.21 -12.76
C HIS A 296 5.25 -13.97 -12.13
N ARG A 297 5.29 -12.83 -12.82
CA ARG A 297 4.67 -11.59 -12.32
C ARG A 297 3.16 -11.63 -12.52
N VAL A 298 2.42 -11.36 -11.45
CA VAL A 298 0.96 -11.26 -11.46
C VAL A 298 0.52 -9.82 -11.65
N ALA A 299 0.93 -8.92 -10.75
CA ALA A 299 0.53 -7.52 -10.80
C ALA A 299 1.52 -6.62 -10.05
N ASN A 300 1.46 -5.32 -10.34
CA ASN A 300 2.19 -4.29 -9.61
C ASN A 300 1.23 -3.15 -9.23
N LEU A 301 1.52 -2.51 -8.10
CA LEU A 301 0.90 -1.27 -7.66
C LEU A 301 2.00 -0.24 -7.39
N GLU A 302 2.02 0.83 -8.18
CA GLU A 302 2.93 1.95 -8.02
C GLU A 302 2.36 3.01 -7.07
N ILE A 303 3.15 3.41 -6.07
CA ILE A 303 2.80 4.44 -5.11
C ILE A 303 3.88 5.53 -5.16
N SER A 304 3.51 6.73 -5.57
CA SER A 304 4.43 7.87 -5.57
C SER A 304 4.39 8.57 -4.21
N SER A 305 5.56 8.99 -3.71
CA SER A 305 5.72 9.64 -2.41
C SER A 305 6.67 10.84 -2.54
N PRO A 306 6.15 12.03 -2.95
CA PRO A 306 6.99 13.17 -3.34
C PRO A 306 7.68 13.85 -2.16
N LYS A 307 7.21 13.60 -0.92
CA LYS A 307 7.80 14.13 0.32
C LYS A 307 8.96 13.30 0.84
N THR A 308 9.31 12.20 0.17
CA THR A 308 10.44 11.33 0.50
C THR A 308 11.33 11.12 -0.70
N GLU A 309 12.57 10.65 -0.50
CA GLU A 309 13.50 10.32 -1.59
C GLU A 309 13.04 9.13 -2.46
N TRP A 310 12.17 8.29 -1.90
CA TRP A 310 11.70 7.07 -2.54
C TRP A 310 10.20 7.07 -2.77
N ASP A 311 9.83 6.45 -3.89
CA ASP A 311 8.52 5.93 -4.24
C ASP A 311 8.50 4.42 -3.96
N TYR A 312 7.32 3.81 -4.04
CA TYR A 312 7.14 2.38 -3.79
C TYR A 312 6.56 1.65 -4.99
N ARG A 313 6.94 0.37 -5.12
CA ARG A 313 6.20 -0.61 -5.91
C ARG A 313 5.87 -1.80 -5.04
N ILE A 314 4.58 -2.11 -4.91
CA ILE A 314 4.11 -3.36 -4.34
C ILE A 314 3.90 -4.34 -5.50
N GLY A 315 4.72 -5.38 -5.57
CA GLY A 315 4.65 -6.43 -6.57
C GLY A 315 4.02 -7.69 -6.00
N ILE A 316 3.23 -8.37 -6.83
CA ILE A 316 2.73 -9.72 -6.59
C ILE A 316 3.35 -10.62 -7.65
N ASN A 317 4.06 -11.65 -7.22
CA ASN A 317 4.59 -12.68 -8.08
C ASN A 317 4.17 -14.06 -7.59
N LEU A 318 4.24 -15.03 -8.49
CA LEU A 318 4.17 -16.44 -8.19
C LEU A 318 5.59 -17.01 -8.30
N GLU A 319 6.11 -17.58 -7.21
CA GLU A 319 7.35 -18.35 -7.21
C GLU A 319 7.00 -19.84 -7.34
N ILE A 320 7.37 -20.44 -8.47
CA ILE A 320 7.10 -21.84 -8.79
C ILE A 320 8.42 -22.59 -8.69
N MET A 321 8.55 -23.59 -7.83
CA MET A 321 9.76 -24.42 -7.82
C MET A 321 9.86 -25.20 -9.12
N PHE A 322 11.04 -25.18 -9.73
CA PHE A 322 11.30 -25.92 -10.95
C PHE A 322 11.63 -27.39 -10.60
N PRO A 323 10.83 -28.38 -11.02
CA PRO A 323 11.05 -29.77 -10.60
C PRO A 323 12.23 -30.43 -11.33
N GLY A 324 12.53 -30.02 -12.56
CA GLY A 324 13.52 -30.67 -13.42
C GLY A 324 14.98 -30.43 -13.02
N ASP A 325 15.89 -31.18 -13.64
CA ASP A 325 17.31 -31.12 -13.39
C ASP A 325 17.95 -29.85 -13.98
N ILE A 326 18.94 -29.30 -13.29
CA ILE A 326 19.63 -28.07 -13.73
C ILE A 326 20.58 -28.37 -14.90
N GLU A 327 21.12 -29.59 -14.97
CA GLU A 327 22.09 -30.00 -15.99
C GLU A 327 21.50 -30.02 -17.41
N THR A 328 20.19 -30.19 -17.52
CA THR A 328 19.48 -30.16 -18.81
C THR A 328 19.15 -28.74 -19.27
N LEU A 329 19.32 -27.73 -18.41
CA LEU A 329 18.95 -26.36 -18.70
C LEU A 329 20.06 -25.60 -19.44
N ILE A 330 19.65 -24.76 -20.38
CA ILE A 330 20.56 -23.90 -21.13
C ILE A 330 20.69 -22.56 -20.39
N PRO A 331 21.90 -22.15 -19.97
CA PRO A 331 22.09 -20.87 -19.31
C PRO A 331 21.81 -19.71 -20.28
N VAL A 332 21.13 -18.68 -19.78
CA VAL A 332 20.87 -17.48 -20.56
C VAL A 332 22.12 -16.61 -20.57
N VAL A 333 22.69 -16.40 -21.75
CA VAL A 333 23.84 -15.52 -21.95
C VAL A 333 23.45 -14.42 -22.92
N GLU A 334 23.59 -13.17 -22.49
CA GLU A 334 23.34 -12.01 -23.35
C GLU A 334 24.45 -11.85 -24.41
N ASN A 335 24.09 -11.34 -25.59
CA ASN A 335 25.02 -11.16 -26.68
C ASN A 335 26.24 -10.31 -26.26
N GLY A 336 27.44 -10.85 -26.50
CA GLY A 336 28.70 -10.18 -26.17
C GLY A 336 29.12 -10.25 -24.70
N LYS A 337 28.39 -10.99 -23.86
CA LYS A 337 28.72 -11.22 -22.45
C LYS A 337 29.21 -12.65 -22.21
N THR A 338 29.98 -12.83 -21.15
CA THR A 338 30.44 -14.16 -20.70
C THR A 338 29.44 -14.77 -19.73
N LEU A 339 29.43 -16.08 -19.60
CA LEU A 339 28.59 -16.78 -18.62
C LEU A 339 28.82 -16.27 -17.19
N GLU A 340 30.08 -16.07 -16.80
CA GLU A 340 30.44 -15.53 -15.48
C GLU A 340 29.89 -14.12 -15.26
N SER A 341 29.86 -13.28 -16.30
CA SER A 341 29.29 -11.93 -16.19
C SER A 341 27.76 -11.93 -16.03
N MET A 342 27.10 -13.07 -16.24
CA MET A 342 25.66 -13.24 -16.02
C MET A 342 25.30 -13.62 -14.59
N GLU A 343 26.27 -14.11 -13.80
CA GLU A 343 26.10 -14.37 -12.38
C GLU A 343 25.73 -13.07 -11.65
N ARG A 344 24.63 -13.12 -10.89
CA ARG A 344 24.30 -12.06 -9.94
C ARG A 344 24.72 -12.52 -8.55
N LYS A 345 25.78 -11.91 -8.02
CA LYS A 345 26.26 -12.16 -6.66
C LYS A 345 25.50 -11.25 -5.72
N LYS A 346 24.76 -11.83 -4.80
CA LYS A 346 23.88 -11.14 -3.85
C LYS A 346 24.45 -11.26 -2.45
N ASP A 347 24.66 -10.11 -1.83
CA ASP A 347 25.00 -9.97 -0.42
C ASP A 347 23.78 -9.36 0.27
N ARG A 348 23.06 -10.18 1.04
CA ARG A 348 21.75 -9.84 1.61
C ARG A 348 21.77 -9.89 3.12
N VAL A 349 21.30 -8.81 3.73
CA VAL A 349 20.98 -8.74 5.15
C VAL A 349 19.45 -8.68 5.31
N SER A 350 18.90 -9.68 5.99
CA SER A 350 17.46 -9.86 6.21
C SER A 350 17.07 -9.62 7.66
N TYR A 351 15.99 -8.87 7.85
CA TYR A 351 15.40 -8.54 9.14
C TYR A 351 13.95 -8.99 9.18
N SER A 352 13.57 -9.93 10.04
CA SER A 352 12.20 -10.45 10.08
C SER A 352 11.57 -10.43 11.46
N TRP A 353 10.27 -10.19 11.54
CA TRP A 353 9.54 -10.14 12.81
C TRP A 353 8.07 -10.54 12.63
N LEU A 354 7.45 -10.97 13.72
CA LEU A 354 6.05 -11.42 13.78
C LEU A 354 5.67 -12.58 12.84
N GLY A 355 6.64 -13.18 12.14
CA GLY A 355 6.37 -14.17 11.08
C GLY A 355 5.63 -13.59 9.86
N ALA A 356 5.42 -12.27 9.82
CA ALA A 356 4.60 -11.60 8.81
C ALA A 356 5.43 -10.71 7.89
N TYR A 357 6.50 -10.08 8.40
CA TYR A 357 7.30 -9.12 7.65
C TYR A 357 8.77 -9.55 7.60
N GLN A 358 9.39 -9.31 6.46
CA GLN A 358 10.83 -9.39 6.27
C GLN A 358 11.31 -8.17 5.48
N ILE A 359 12.34 -7.50 5.95
CA ILE A 359 13.05 -6.45 5.21
C ILE A 359 14.38 -7.02 4.74
N ASP A 360 14.64 -6.93 3.45
CA ASP A 360 15.88 -7.35 2.82
C ASP A 360 16.64 -6.15 2.30
N LEU A 361 17.86 -5.96 2.80
CA LEU A 361 18.82 -5.01 2.29
C LEU A 361 19.87 -5.78 1.48
N THR A 362 19.87 -5.58 0.16
CA THR A 362 20.66 -6.41 -0.76
C THR A 362 21.60 -5.56 -1.61
N GLN A 363 22.87 -5.94 -1.64
CA GLN A 363 23.81 -5.51 -2.67
C GLN A 363 23.90 -6.59 -3.75
N VAL A 364 23.57 -6.23 -4.99
CA VAL A 364 23.65 -7.11 -6.15
C VAL A 364 24.83 -6.69 -7.01
N SER A 365 25.77 -7.60 -7.26
CA SER A 365 26.89 -7.39 -8.18
C SER A 365 26.72 -8.29 -9.41
N GLN A 366 26.78 -7.71 -10.61
CA GLN A 366 26.72 -8.45 -11.87
C GLN A 366 27.70 -7.84 -12.86
N GLY A 367 28.73 -8.61 -13.25
CA GLY A 367 29.86 -8.07 -13.99
C GLY A 367 30.52 -6.90 -13.24
N GLN A 368 30.58 -5.73 -13.88
CA GLN A 368 31.11 -4.49 -13.26
C GLN A 368 30.02 -3.65 -12.58
N SER A 369 28.74 -4.02 -12.73
CA SER A 369 27.62 -3.27 -12.16
C SER A 369 27.38 -3.67 -10.71
N LYS A 370 27.06 -2.68 -9.88
CA LYS A 370 26.59 -2.87 -8.50
C LYS A 370 25.29 -2.10 -8.29
N ASN A 371 24.29 -2.79 -7.76
CA ASN A 371 23.02 -2.19 -7.36
C ASN A 371 22.79 -2.40 -5.86
N HIS A 372 22.14 -1.44 -5.22
CA HIS A 372 21.72 -1.53 -3.83
C HIS A 372 20.19 -1.45 -3.79
N GLU A 373 19.58 -2.46 -3.17
CA GLU A 373 18.13 -2.67 -3.17
C GLU A 373 17.64 -2.81 -1.73
N LEU A 374 16.42 -2.34 -1.48
CA LEU A 374 15.68 -2.55 -0.24
C LEU A 374 14.30 -3.06 -0.60
N GLU A 375 13.92 -4.16 0.02
CA GLU A 375 12.69 -4.90 -0.24
C GLU A 375 12.01 -5.21 1.10
N LEU A 376 10.69 -5.17 1.15
CA LEU A 376 9.88 -5.62 2.28
C LEU A 376 8.93 -6.68 1.77
N GLU A 377 9.13 -7.91 2.22
CA GLU A 377 8.30 -9.06 1.90
C GLU A 377 7.23 -9.26 2.98
N LEU A 378 6.01 -9.54 2.52
CA LEU A 378 4.88 -9.94 3.34
C LEU A 378 4.69 -11.45 3.22
N ASN A 379 4.52 -12.15 4.35
CA ASN A 379 4.28 -13.58 4.32
C ASN A 379 2.91 -13.90 3.71
N GLY A 380 2.91 -14.54 2.53
CA GLY A 380 1.71 -14.84 1.77
C GLY A 380 0.73 -15.77 2.49
N GLU A 381 1.22 -16.78 3.21
CA GLU A 381 0.38 -17.72 3.95
C GLU A 381 -0.32 -17.07 5.15
N VAL A 382 0.42 -16.23 5.91
CA VAL A 382 -0.16 -15.45 7.01
C VAL A 382 -1.20 -14.46 6.47
N MET A 383 -0.89 -13.81 5.34
CA MET A 383 -1.82 -12.90 4.65
C MET A 383 -3.12 -13.59 4.26
N LEU A 384 -3.02 -14.74 3.58
CA LEU A 384 -4.17 -15.49 3.11
C LEU A 384 -5.05 -15.98 4.26
N ARG A 385 -4.45 -16.48 5.35
CA ARG A 385 -5.19 -16.87 6.56
C ARG A 385 -5.92 -15.69 7.18
N ALA A 386 -5.28 -14.52 7.25
CA ALA A 386 -5.94 -13.32 7.75
C ALA A 386 -7.11 -12.89 6.85
N ALA A 387 -6.94 -12.98 5.53
CA ALA A 387 -7.98 -12.66 4.55
C ALA A 387 -9.19 -13.61 4.62
N GLU A 388 -8.97 -14.91 4.84
CA GLU A 388 -10.03 -15.91 5.01
C GLU A 388 -10.92 -15.63 6.23
N ASN A 389 -10.32 -15.06 7.28
CA ASN A 389 -11.04 -14.68 8.50
C ASN A 389 -11.75 -13.33 8.40
N VAL A 390 -11.72 -12.59 7.27
CA VAL A 390 -12.36 -11.26 7.18
C VAL A 390 -13.87 -11.31 7.44
N LYS A 391 -14.51 -12.46 7.22
CA LYS A 391 -15.94 -12.69 7.54
C LYS A 391 -16.18 -13.07 9.01
N GLU A 392 -15.15 -13.57 9.68
CA GLU A 392 -15.18 -14.05 11.06
C GLU A 392 -14.45 -13.01 11.93
N ASP A 393 -15.20 -12.07 12.53
CA ASP A 393 -14.62 -11.04 13.40
C ASP A 393 -13.87 -11.69 14.60
N PRO A 394 -12.58 -11.36 14.87
CA PRO A 394 -11.73 -10.35 14.21
C PRO A 394 -10.73 -10.89 13.18
N SER A 395 -10.52 -10.12 12.10
CA SER A 395 -9.45 -10.35 11.10
C SER A 395 -8.34 -9.32 11.18
N ASP A 396 -7.09 -9.79 11.11
CA ASP A 396 -5.89 -8.95 11.09
C ASP A 396 -5.46 -8.51 9.67
N PHE A 397 -6.24 -8.80 8.62
CA PHE A 397 -5.82 -8.58 7.23
C PHE A 397 -5.46 -7.12 6.96
N GLU A 398 -6.39 -6.19 7.20
CA GLU A 398 -6.15 -4.75 6.99
C GLU A 398 -5.09 -4.20 7.96
N GLY A 399 -5.07 -4.69 9.20
CA GLY A 399 -4.05 -4.32 10.19
C GLY A 399 -2.63 -4.67 9.73
N MET A 400 -2.48 -5.83 9.09
CA MET A 400 -1.21 -6.28 8.54
C MET A 400 -0.77 -5.46 7.31
N ILE A 401 -1.70 -5.11 6.42
CA ILE A 401 -1.39 -4.22 5.28
C ILE A 401 -1.02 -2.81 5.75
N THR A 402 -1.74 -2.31 6.77
CA THR A 402 -1.41 -1.03 7.43
C THR A 402 -0.01 -1.09 8.05
N GLY A 403 0.35 -2.21 8.68
CA GLY A 403 1.70 -2.45 9.20
C GLY A 403 2.76 -2.39 8.10
N MET A 404 2.54 -3.04 6.96
CA MET A 404 3.43 -2.96 5.79
C MET A 404 3.65 -1.50 5.34
N LEU A 405 2.57 -0.75 5.09
CA LEU A 405 2.66 0.67 4.67
C LEU A 405 3.38 1.53 5.69
N ASN A 406 3.14 1.32 6.99
CA ASN A 406 3.83 2.06 8.03
C ASN A 406 5.33 1.80 8.03
N ASN A 407 5.76 0.55 7.81
CA ASN A 407 7.18 0.23 7.66
C ASN A 407 7.79 0.90 6.40
N LEU A 408 7.06 0.93 5.27
CA LEU A 408 7.48 1.69 4.08
C LEU A 408 7.76 3.16 4.40
N ARG A 409 6.79 3.80 5.06
CA ARG A 409 6.85 5.21 5.43
C ARG A 409 7.97 5.51 6.43
N VAL A 410 8.17 4.65 7.44
CA VAL A 410 9.24 4.82 8.45
C VAL A 410 10.62 4.77 7.79
N LEU A 411 10.89 3.78 6.95
CA LEU A 411 12.21 3.63 6.32
C LEU A 411 12.49 4.73 5.30
N SER A 412 11.48 5.18 4.55
CA SER A 412 11.64 6.32 3.64
C SER A 412 11.98 7.62 4.36
N ARG A 413 11.32 7.88 5.49
CA ARG A 413 11.58 9.08 6.31
C ARG A 413 12.94 9.04 6.97
N GLU A 414 13.41 7.86 7.38
CA GLU A 414 14.75 7.71 7.95
C GLU A 414 15.83 8.15 6.94
N VAL A 415 15.67 7.85 5.65
CA VAL A 415 16.67 8.20 4.63
C VAL A 415 16.48 9.60 4.05
N THR A 416 15.26 10.12 4.05
CA THR A 416 14.97 11.47 3.57
C THR A 416 15.65 12.51 4.47
N PRO A 417 16.49 13.41 3.91
CA PRO A 417 17.07 14.50 4.68
C PRO A 417 15.98 15.36 5.32
N ALA A 418 16.18 15.79 6.56
CA ALA A 418 15.30 16.79 7.16
C ALA A 418 15.35 18.07 6.30
N VAL A 419 14.19 18.53 5.83
CA VAL A 419 14.09 19.86 5.22
C VAL A 419 14.45 20.86 6.32
N PRO A 420 15.48 21.71 6.15
CA PRO A 420 15.71 22.79 7.09
C PRO A 420 14.47 23.68 7.10
N ILE A 421 13.80 23.73 8.25
CA ILE A 421 12.62 24.57 8.51
C ILE A 421 13.03 26.04 8.48
#